data_AF-X0V415-F1
#
_entry.id   AF-X0V415-F1
#
_cell.length_a   1.000
_cell.length_b   1.000
_cell.length_c   1.000
_cell.angle_alpha   90.00
_cell.angle_beta   90.00
_cell.angle_gamma   90.00
#
_symmetry.space_group_name_H-M   'P 1'
#
loop_
_entity.id
_entity.type
_entity.pdbx_description
1 polymer ?
#
loop_
_entity_poly.entity_id
_entity_poly.type
_entity_poly.pdbx_seq_one_letter_code
_entity_poly.pdbx_strand_id
1 'polypeptide(L)'
;MNISPGFEKVSWYGRGPHENYIDRNIGAAVGVYSGNVDDQYVPYIMPQENGNKTDVRWIMLTNDAGVGLLAFGMPLMEVSVSHYTADDLYRAFHTCELIRRNKVILNLDYRQSGLGGASCGPG
;
A
#
# COMPACT_ATOMS: atom_id res chain seq x y z
N MET A 1 3.52 -6.12 -8.59
CA MET A 1 3.39 -6.00 -10.07
C MET A 1 3.64 -4.55 -10.50
N ASN A 2 4.20 -4.32 -11.69
CA ASN A 2 4.43 -2.97 -12.23
C ASN A 2 3.27 -2.55 -13.13
N ILE A 3 2.58 -1.47 -12.78
CA ILE A 3 1.52 -0.86 -13.58
C ILE A 3 2.10 0.28 -14.42
N SER A 4 1.59 0.44 -15.64
CA SER A 4 2.00 1.54 -16.53
C SER A 4 1.80 2.91 -15.88
N PRO A 5 2.60 3.92 -16.27
CA PRO A 5 2.41 5.29 -15.78
C PRO A 5 1.00 5.83 -16.04
N GLY A 6 0.51 6.70 -15.15
CA GLY A 6 -0.76 7.41 -15.31
C GLY A 6 -1.99 6.72 -14.70
N PHE A 7 -1.81 5.56 -14.06
CA PHE A 7 -2.86 4.90 -13.28
C PHE A 7 -2.76 5.30 -11.80
N GLU A 8 -3.04 6.57 -11.52
CA GLU A 8 -2.75 7.21 -10.23
C GLU A 8 -3.93 7.22 -9.25
N LYS A 9 -5.13 6.89 -9.71
CA LYS A 9 -6.34 6.88 -8.86
C LYS A 9 -6.54 5.50 -8.29
N VAL A 10 -6.51 5.38 -6.96
CA VAL A 10 -6.77 4.13 -6.26
C VAL A 10 -8.09 4.20 -5.49
N SER A 11 -8.87 3.12 -5.58
CA SER A 11 -10.04 2.90 -4.73
C SER A 11 -10.02 1.47 -4.21
N TRP A 12 -10.45 1.23 -2.97
CA TRP A 12 -10.52 -0.12 -2.41
C TRP A 12 -11.70 -0.28 -1.46
N TYR A 13 -12.17 -1.51 -1.33
CA TYR A 13 -13.11 -1.91 -0.28
C TYR A 13 -12.41 -2.82 0.72
N GLY A 14 -12.11 -2.29 1.90
CA GLY A 14 -11.37 -3.00 2.95
C GLY A 14 -11.09 -2.09 4.13
N ARG A 15 -10.03 -2.36 4.90
CA ARG A 15 -9.68 -1.49 6.02
C ARG A 15 -9.00 -0.20 5.58
N GLY A 16 -9.35 0.91 6.22
CA GLY A 16 -8.77 2.22 5.93
C GLY A 16 -9.28 3.35 6.84
N PRO A 17 -9.03 4.61 6.47
CA PRO A 17 -8.31 5.04 5.26
C PRO A 17 -6.78 4.89 5.37
N HIS A 18 -6.22 4.86 6.58
CA HIS A 18 -4.78 4.79 6.85
C HIS A 18 -4.22 3.37 6.68
N GLU A 19 -2.89 3.27 6.62
CA GLU A 19 -2.18 1.99 6.56
C GLU A 19 -2.46 1.11 7.80
N ASN A 20 -2.46 -0.20 7.62
CA ASN A 20 -2.69 -1.16 8.67
C ASN A 20 -2.05 -2.51 8.34
N TYR A 21 -1.78 -3.31 9.38
CA TYR A 21 -1.15 -4.63 9.29
C TYR A 21 -1.92 -5.63 10.15
N ILE A 22 -1.71 -6.93 9.96
CA ILE A 22 -2.53 -7.98 10.58
C ILE A 22 -2.59 -7.93 12.11
N ASP A 23 -1.55 -7.41 12.76
CA ASP A 23 -1.42 -7.21 14.21
C ASP A 23 -1.71 -5.75 14.64
N ARG A 24 -1.97 -4.85 13.67
CA ARG A 24 -2.22 -3.42 13.86
C ARG A 24 -3.30 -2.91 12.90
N ASN A 25 -4.51 -3.47 12.98
CA ASN A 25 -5.64 -3.09 12.10
C ASN A 25 -6.95 -2.72 12.81
N ILE A 26 -7.02 -2.82 14.14
CA ILE A 26 -8.25 -2.55 14.92
C ILE A 26 -8.72 -1.10 14.73
N GLY A 27 -7.79 -0.15 14.58
CA GLY A 27 -8.10 1.27 14.35
C GLY A 27 -8.62 1.61 12.95
N ALA A 28 -8.55 0.67 12.00
CA ALA A 28 -8.97 0.88 10.62
C ALA A 28 -10.31 0.19 10.36
N ALA A 29 -11.34 0.99 10.07
CA ALA A 29 -12.69 0.49 9.79
C ALA A 29 -12.77 -0.10 8.38
N VAL A 30 -13.70 -1.04 8.18
CA VAL A 30 -14.01 -1.56 6.84
C VAL A 30 -14.94 -0.60 6.12
N GLY A 31 -14.56 -0.16 4.91
CA GLY A 31 -15.32 0.77 4.10
C GLY A 31 -14.77 0.87 2.68
N VAL A 32 -15.45 1.65 1.84
CA VAL A 32 -14.94 2.02 0.51
C VAL A 32 -14.16 3.32 0.65
N TYR A 33 -12.89 3.28 0.28
CA TYR A 33 -11.97 4.41 0.34
C TYR A 33 -11.38 4.67 -1.05
N SER A 34 -10.91 5.91 -1.27
CA SER A 34 -10.27 6.31 -2.51
C SER A 34 -9.25 7.42 -2.27
N GLY A 35 -8.25 7.52 -3.14
CA GLY A 35 -7.22 8.56 -3.10
C GLY A 35 -6.27 8.47 -4.29
N ASN A 36 -5.19 9.23 -4.26
CA ASN A 36 -4.08 9.05 -5.19
C ASN A 36 -3.09 7.99 -4.67
N VAL A 37 -2.31 7.38 -5.56
CA VAL A 37 -1.19 6.50 -5.19
C VAL A 37 -0.18 7.24 -4.30
N ASP A 38 0.13 8.50 -4.61
CA ASP A 38 1.04 9.33 -3.80
C ASP A 38 0.53 9.52 -2.36
N ASP A 39 -0.79 9.58 -2.16
CA ASP A 39 -1.40 9.74 -0.84
C ASP A 39 -1.29 8.49 0.05
N GLN A 40 -0.89 7.34 -0.54
CA GLN A 40 -0.74 6.10 0.21
C GLN A 40 0.65 5.96 0.85
N TYR A 41 1.59 6.84 0.51
CA TYR A 41 2.93 6.85 1.09
C TYR A 41 2.93 7.42 2.51
N VAL A 42 3.54 6.71 3.45
CA VAL A 42 3.76 7.21 4.82
C VAL A 42 5.22 7.60 5.00
N PRO A 43 5.54 8.88 5.25
CA PRO A 43 6.91 9.39 5.29
C PRO A 43 7.57 9.09 6.65
N TYR A 44 7.84 7.82 6.94
CA TYR A 44 8.70 7.44 8.07
C TYR A 44 10.09 8.07 7.91
N ILE A 45 10.71 8.47 9.04
CA ILE A 45 12.00 9.19 9.05
C ILE A 45 13.08 8.39 8.31
N MET A 46 13.20 7.11 8.66
CA MET A 46 13.95 6.13 7.88
C MET A 46 12.95 5.43 6.95
N PRO A 47 13.13 5.50 5.62
CA PRO A 47 12.29 4.78 4.67
C PRO A 47 12.18 3.30 5.01
N GLN A 48 10.96 2.78 4.97
CA GLN A 48 10.63 1.40 5.31
C GLN A 48 9.29 1.02 4.68
N GLU A 49 8.90 -0.24 4.82
CA GLU A 49 7.60 -0.75 4.38
C GLU A 49 6.44 0.07 4.95
N ASN A 50 5.50 0.45 4.08
CA ASN A 50 4.37 1.31 4.41
C ASN A 50 3.20 1.15 3.44
N GLY A 51 2.04 1.67 3.82
CA GLY A 51 0.88 1.81 2.92
C GLY A 51 0.00 0.56 2.80
N ASN A 52 0.32 -0.54 3.48
CA ASN A 52 -0.48 -1.77 3.45
C ASN A 52 -1.93 -1.55 3.94
N LYS A 53 -2.88 -2.27 3.35
CA LYS A 53 -4.30 -2.31 3.73
C LYS A 53 -4.73 -3.76 3.85
N THR A 54 -5.26 -4.15 5.02
CA THR A 54 -5.77 -5.50 5.28
C THR A 54 -7.27 -5.63 5.04
N ASP A 55 -7.75 -6.89 5.04
CA ASP A 55 -9.14 -7.28 4.80
C ASP A 55 -9.72 -6.62 3.52
N VAL A 56 -8.95 -6.56 2.44
CA VAL A 56 -9.40 -5.96 1.18
C VAL A 56 -10.15 -7.00 0.36
N ARG A 57 -11.35 -6.62 -0.09
CA ARG A 57 -12.22 -7.43 -0.96
C ARG A 57 -11.91 -7.13 -2.43
N TRP A 58 -11.73 -5.85 -2.76
CA TRP A 58 -11.32 -5.42 -4.08
C TRP A 58 -10.48 -4.15 -4.01
N ILE A 59 -9.60 -3.99 -4.98
CA ILE A 59 -8.84 -2.76 -5.24
C ILE A 59 -8.93 -2.43 -6.73
N MET A 60 -9.07 -1.15 -7.04
CA MET A 60 -9.14 -0.61 -8.37
C MET A 60 -8.08 0.48 -8.55
N LEU A 61 -7.30 0.39 -9.63
CA LEU A 61 -6.39 1.44 -10.08
C LEU A 61 -6.85 1.94 -11.44
N THR A 62 -7.11 3.25 -11.55
CA THR A 62 -7.59 3.87 -12.80
C THR A 62 -6.73 5.06 -13.21
N ASN A 63 -6.76 5.34 -14.51
CA ASN A 63 -6.26 6.59 -15.06
C ASN A 63 -7.35 7.67 -15.06
N ASP A 64 -7.03 8.86 -15.58
CA ASP A 64 -7.97 9.98 -15.63
C ASP A 64 -9.19 9.75 -16.53
N ALA A 65 -9.07 8.86 -17.52
CA ALA A 65 -10.17 8.46 -18.39
C ALA A 65 -11.08 7.37 -17.76
N GLY A 66 -10.78 6.91 -16.54
CA GLY A 66 -11.52 5.85 -15.86
C GLY A 66 -11.18 4.43 -16.33
N VAL A 67 -10.19 4.27 -17.22
CA VAL A 67 -9.69 2.95 -17.64
C VAL A 67 -8.71 2.45 -16.59
N GLY A 68 -8.81 1.18 -16.22
CA GLY A 68 -8.10 0.67 -15.05
C GLY A 68 -7.98 -0.84 -14.95
N LEU A 69 -7.36 -1.25 -13.85
CA LEU A 69 -7.28 -2.62 -13.39
C LEU A 69 -8.13 -2.76 -12.12
N LEU A 70 -8.87 -3.85 -12.03
CA LEU A 70 -9.65 -4.24 -10.86
C LEU A 70 -9.19 -5.63 -10.43
N ALA A 71 -8.81 -5.76 -9.16
CA ALA A 71 -8.43 -7.03 -8.56
C ALA A 71 -9.39 -7.38 -7.42
N PHE A 72 -9.75 -8.66 -7.31
CA PHE A 72 -10.63 -9.20 -6.27
C PHE A 72 -9.90 -10.22 -5.41
N GLY A 73 -10.08 -10.13 -4.10
CA GLY A 73 -9.66 -11.16 -3.16
C GLY A 73 -10.66 -12.32 -3.13
N MET A 74 -10.18 -13.53 -2.84
CA MET A 74 -11.02 -14.73 -2.70
C MET A 74 -10.72 -15.46 -1.37
N PRO A 75 -11.32 -15.06 -0.23
CA PRO A 75 -12.32 -13.99 -0.06
C PRO A 75 -11.72 -12.61 0.23
N LEU A 76 -10.51 -12.54 0.77
CA LEU A 76 -9.83 -11.32 1.18
C LEU A 76 -8.36 -11.38 0.77
N MET A 77 -7.74 -10.21 0.67
CA MET A 77 -6.31 -10.02 0.42
C MET A 77 -5.80 -8.80 1.19
N GLU A 78 -4.49 -8.66 1.22
CA GLU A 78 -3.79 -7.44 1.62
C GLU A 78 -3.26 -6.73 0.35
N VAL A 79 -3.25 -5.40 0.37
CA VAL A 79 -2.83 -4.60 -0.80
C VAL A 79 -2.01 -3.40 -0.39
N SER A 80 -1.04 -3.06 -1.22
CA SER A 80 -0.35 -1.77 -1.17
C SER A 80 -0.11 -1.22 -2.58
N VAL A 81 -0.10 0.11 -2.70
CA VAL A 81 0.25 0.81 -3.93
C VAL A 81 1.31 1.86 -3.62
N SER A 82 2.35 1.95 -4.45
CA SER A 82 3.50 2.83 -4.19
C SER A 82 4.20 3.22 -5.48
N HIS A 83 4.95 4.33 -5.45
CA HIS A 83 5.95 4.67 -6.48
C HIS A 83 7.37 4.21 -6.14
N TYR A 84 7.53 3.50 -5.04
CA TYR A 84 8.79 2.94 -4.58
C TYR A 84 8.68 1.41 -4.49
N THR A 85 9.70 0.72 -4.98
CA THR A 85 9.83 -0.73 -4.76
C THR A 85 10.32 -0.99 -3.32
N ALA A 86 10.13 -2.22 -2.84
CA ALA A 86 10.70 -2.64 -1.56
C ALA A 86 12.22 -2.46 -1.50
N ASP A 87 12.94 -2.66 -2.62
CA ASP A 87 14.39 -2.43 -2.70
C ASP A 87 14.74 -0.94 -2.60
N ASP A 88 13.96 -0.05 -3.21
CA ASP A 88 14.18 1.40 -3.09
C ASP A 88 14.04 1.84 -1.63
N LEU A 89 13.00 1.36 -0.94
CA LEU A 89 12.75 1.65 0.47
C LEU A 89 13.85 1.06 1.36
N TYR A 90 14.26 -0.19 1.11
CA TYR A 90 15.28 -0.88 1.90
C TYR A 90 16.66 -0.21 1.84
N ARG A 91 17.01 0.35 0.68
CA ARG A 91 18.34 0.93 0.47
C ARG A 91 18.48 2.37 0.97
N ALA A 92 17.38 3.09 1.13
CA ALA A 92 17.39 4.49 1.53
C ALA A 92 17.44 4.63 3.06
N PHE A 93 18.31 5.51 3.56
CA PHE A 93 18.36 5.86 4.98
C PHE A 93 17.53 7.11 5.29
N HIS A 94 17.28 7.95 4.29
CA HIS A 94 16.51 9.18 4.41
C HIS A 94 15.55 9.35 3.25
N THR A 95 14.41 10.00 3.49
CA THR A 95 13.37 10.19 2.47
C THR A 95 13.82 11.00 1.25
N CYS A 96 14.83 11.88 1.39
CA CYS A 96 15.39 12.64 0.27
C CYS A 96 16.24 11.79 -0.71
N GLU A 97 16.60 10.56 -0.32
CA GLU A 97 17.32 9.61 -1.19
C GLU A 97 16.37 8.83 -2.12
N LEU A 98 15.07 8.86 -1.83
CA LEU A 98 14.06 8.15 -2.60
C LEU A 98 13.76 8.86 -3.92
N ILE A 99 13.90 8.12 -5.03
CA ILE A 99 13.56 8.60 -6.37
C ILE A 99 12.20 8.04 -6.75
N ARG A 100 11.19 8.91 -6.83
CA ARG A 100 9.82 8.53 -7.25
C ARG A 100 9.86 7.91 -8.64
N ARG A 101 9.36 6.68 -8.79
CA ARG A 101 9.25 6.05 -10.12
C ARG A 101 8.03 6.60 -10.86
N ASN A 102 8.08 6.52 -12.19
CA ASN A 102 6.94 6.88 -13.04
C ASN A 102 5.87 5.77 -13.12
N LYS A 103 6.20 4.56 -12.67
CA LYS A 103 5.29 3.42 -12.60
C LYS A 103 4.69 3.31 -11.20
N VAL A 104 3.54 2.65 -11.12
CA VAL A 104 2.93 2.25 -9.85
C VAL A 104 3.30 0.80 -9.57
N ILE A 105 3.82 0.54 -8.38
CA ILE A 105 4.02 -0.79 -7.83
C ILE A 105 2.75 -1.16 -7.07
N LEU A 106 2.02 -2.17 -7.56
CA LEU A 106 0.86 -2.76 -6.87
C LEU A 106 1.26 -4.09 -6.24
N ASN A 107 1.04 -4.27 -4.95
CA ASN A 107 1.18 -5.55 -4.28
C ASN A 107 -0.21 -6.12 -3.96
N LEU A 108 -0.39 -7.41 -4.23
CA LEU A 108 -1.61 -8.17 -3.98
C LEU A 108 -1.19 -9.41 -3.20
N ASP A 109 -1.26 -9.31 -1.88
CA ASP A 109 -0.70 -10.31 -0.98
C ASP A 109 -1.83 -11.17 -0.41
N TYR A 110 -1.61 -12.49 -0.35
CA TYR A 110 -2.52 -13.36 0.42
C TYR A 110 -2.53 -12.92 1.89
N ARG A 111 -1.32 -12.71 2.43
CA ARG A 111 -1.04 -12.08 3.72
C ARG A 111 0.36 -11.50 3.74
N GLN A 112 0.57 -10.49 4.58
CA GLN A 112 1.87 -9.97 4.96
C GLN A 112 2.13 -10.27 6.45
N SER A 113 3.39 -10.33 6.87
CA SER A 113 3.72 -10.46 8.28
C SER A 113 3.21 -9.25 9.08
N GLY A 114 2.94 -9.46 10.37
CA GLY A 114 2.73 -8.36 11.31
C GLY A 114 4.00 -7.50 11.47
N LEU A 115 3.84 -6.35 12.11
CA LEU A 115 4.94 -5.44 12.41
C LEU A 115 5.73 -5.87 13.65
N GLY A 116 5.04 -6.39 14.66
CA GLY A 116 5.61 -6.65 15.98
C GLY A 116 6.12 -5.38 16.66
N GLY A 117 7.08 -5.54 17.58
CA GLY A 117 7.74 -4.47 18.32
C GLY A 117 9.24 -4.71 18.52
N ALA A 118 9.86 -5.51 17.65
CA ALA A 118 11.22 -6.03 17.82
C ALA A 118 12.34 -4.97 17.82
N SER A 119 12.05 -3.71 17.48
CA SER A 119 12.98 -2.59 17.68
C SER A 119 13.35 -2.41 19.16
N CYS A 120 12.39 -2.65 20.07
CA CYS A 120 12.60 -2.75 21.51
C CYS A 120 11.36 -3.42 22.14
N GLY A 121 11.34 -4.75 22.17
CA GLY A 121 10.21 -5.52 22.72
C GLY A 121 9.94 -6.83 22.00
N PRO A 122 8.75 -7.42 22.21
CA PRO A 122 8.32 -8.65 21.53
C PRO A 122 8.24 -8.48 20.02
N GLY A 123 8.53 -9.57 19.29
CA GLY A 123 8.33 -9.68 17.85
C GLY A 123 6.93 -10.13 17.48
#